data_AF-A0A357M796-F1
#
_entry.id   AF-A0A357M796-F1
#
_cell.length_a   1.000
_cell.length_b   1.000
_cell.length_c   1.000
_cell.angle_alpha   90.00
_cell.angle_beta   90.00
_cell.angle_gamma   90.00
#
_symmetry.space_group_name_H-M   'P 1'
#
loop_
_entity.id
_entity.type
_entity.pdbx_description
1 polymer ?
#
loop_
_entity_poly.entity_id
_entity_poly.type
_entity_poly.pdbx_seq_one_letter_code
_entity_poly.pdbx_strand_id
1 'polypeptide(L)'
;MEYSLLVWQGARYAYTDKEASLTPAAVTSGTAADGTTTYSVKIQATAGKKAGAAIVKLDSTVISDLVRKVKQAEAARVEQKLNTGIAAITFTSKAVAAIGNAAEDSTIRIKKLALLSLPDKARSNLGDRPVVDFSVTAGNAEITAFNGEIVKISVPYTPKANEKSKAIVVYYSDQTGNLQLVNGGYDAAAEKVNFQTSHFSNYALGYNEIKFNDVAPGNWYSGAVDYLAAREVVKGVSSYVFAPEAQVKRADFLYNIMKQLNRLPDGSNGQSYDSFKDVSAVA
;
A
#
# COMPACT_ATOMS: atom_id res chain seq x y z
N MET A 1 -33.82 0.04 -51.94
CA MET A 1 -33.46 1.12 -50.99
C MET A 1 -33.41 0.48 -49.61
N GLU A 2 -32.28 -0.14 -49.30
CA GLU A 2 -32.06 -0.84 -48.03
C GLU A 2 -31.17 0.01 -47.13
N TYR A 3 -31.56 0.10 -45.86
CA TYR A 3 -30.88 0.86 -44.83
C TYR A 3 -29.63 0.11 -44.37
N SER A 4 -28.46 0.76 -44.46
CA SER A 4 -27.18 0.23 -43.98
C SER A 4 -26.93 0.69 -42.53
N LEU A 5 -26.90 -0.26 -41.60
CA LEU A 5 -26.37 -0.11 -40.24
C LEU A 5 -24.83 -0.10 -40.32
N LEU A 6 -24.22 1.05 -40.03
CA LEU A 6 -22.77 1.20 -39.88
C LEU A 6 -22.37 0.94 -38.41
N VAL A 7 -21.76 -0.22 -38.19
CA VAL A 7 -21.07 -0.59 -36.95
C VAL A 7 -19.75 0.17 -36.88
N TRP A 8 -19.54 0.99 -35.86
CA TRP A 8 -18.30 1.74 -35.64
C TRP A 8 -17.29 0.88 -34.86
N GLN A 9 -16.24 0.43 -35.54
CA GLN A 9 -15.01 -0.09 -34.93
C GLN A 9 -14.17 1.10 -34.39
N GLY A 10 -13.62 1.01 -33.18
CA GLY A 10 -12.68 2.01 -32.70
C GLY A 10 -12.01 1.73 -31.36
N ALA A 11 -10.75 1.31 -31.40
CA ALA A 11 -9.71 1.36 -30.35
C ALA A 11 -9.86 0.45 -29.11
N ARG A 12 -9.47 -0.82 -29.28
CA ARG A 12 -8.86 -1.59 -28.17
C ARG A 12 -7.50 -0.93 -27.87
N TYR A 13 -7.36 -0.26 -26.73
CA TYR A 13 -6.06 0.12 -26.19
C TYR A 13 -5.30 -1.17 -25.83
N ALA A 14 -4.57 -1.73 -26.80
CA ALA A 14 -3.61 -2.79 -26.53
C ALA A 14 -2.44 -2.18 -25.73
N TYR A 15 -2.48 -2.31 -24.41
CA TYR A 15 -1.29 -2.15 -23.59
C TYR A 15 -0.41 -3.37 -23.89
N THR A 16 0.49 -3.26 -24.86
CA THR A 16 1.53 -4.27 -25.02
C THR A 16 2.39 -4.23 -23.76
N ASP A 17 2.27 -5.24 -22.91
CA ASP A 17 3.17 -5.54 -21.79
C ASP A 17 4.58 -5.73 -22.36
N LYS A 18 5.31 -4.64 -22.59
CA LYS A 18 6.74 -4.71 -22.92
C LYS A 18 7.48 -4.86 -21.60
N GLU A 19 7.81 -6.09 -21.26
CA GLU A 19 8.72 -6.38 -20.15
C GLU A 19 10.06 -5.67 -20.41
N ALA A 20 10.31 -4.58 -19.70
CA ALA A 20 11.66 -4.02 -19.60
C ALA A 20 12.31 -4.67 -18.38
N SER A 21 13.07 -5.75 -18.60
CA SER A 21 13.91 -6.34 -17.54
C SER A 21 14.99 -5.33 -17.16
N LEU A 22 14.89 -4.77 -15.96
CA LEU A 22 15.89 -3.86 -15.41
C LEU A 22 16.86 -4.66 -14.53
N THR A 23 18.16 -4.52 -14.76
CA THR A 23 19.19 -5.21 -13.96
C THR A 23 19.48 -4.41 -12.69
N PRO A 24 19.54 -5.06 -11.52
CA PRO A 24 19.87 -4.38 -10.27
C PRO A 24 21.27 -3.78 -10.33
N ALA A 25 21.46 -2.56 -9.82
CA ALA A 25 22.82 -2.06 -9.61
C ALA A 25 23.42 -2.70 -8.35
N ALA A 26 24.72 -2.49 -8.14
CA ALA A 26 25.41 -2.97 -6.94
C ALA A 26 24.71 -2.50 -5.65
N VAL A 27 24.64 -3.39 -4.65
CA VAL A 27 24.07 -3.09 -3.34
C VAL A 27 24.97 -2.10 -2.60
N THR A 28 24.47 -0.88 -2.37
CA THR A 28 25.15 0.19 -1.64
C THR A 28 24.69 0.26 -0.18
N SER A 29 25.47 0.84 0.71
CA SER A 29 25.06 1.14 2.09
C SER A 29 25.28 2.61 2.42
N GLY A 30 24.49 3.14 3.35
CA GLY A 30 24.68 4.46 3.93
C GLY A 30 24.17 4.49 5.37
N THR A 31 24.87 5.16 6.26
CA THR A 31 24.49 5.28 7.67
C THR A 31 23.89 6.66 7.90
N ALA A 32 22.65 6.70 8.39
CA ALA A 32 21.97 7.92 8.78
C ALA A 32 22.54 8.45 10.10
N ALA A 33 22.32 9.74 10.38
CA ALA A 33 22.86 10.43 11.56
C ALA A 33 22.38 9.85 12.90
N ASP A 34 21.29 9.09 12.89
CA ASP A 34 20.72 8.36 14.03
C ASP A 34 21.39 6.98 14.28
N GLY A 35 22.42 6.63 13.49
CA GLY A 35 23.11 5.35 13.56
C GLY A 35 22.46 4.23 12.74
N THR A 36 21.33 4.50 12.07
CA THR A 36 20.64 3.52 11.21
C THR A 36 21.44 3.30 9.94
N THR A 37 21.93 2.09 9.71
CA THR A 37 22.59 1.75 8.43
C THR A 37 21.56 1.19 7.46
N THR A 38 21.36 1.86 6.33
CA THR A 38 20.45 1.43 5.26
C THR A 38 21.23 0.78 4.14
N TYR A 39 20.89 -0.45 3.78
CA TYR A 39 21.37 -1.06 2.54
C TYR A 39 20.36 -0.78 1.44
N SER A 40 20.82 -0.13 0.37
CA SER A 40 20.00 0.28 -0.76
C SER A 40 20.43 -0.45 -2.03
N VAL A 41 19.46 -1.10 -2.67
CA VAL A 41 19.60 -1.57 -4.05
C VAL A 41 18.88 -0.56 -4.93
N LYS A 42 19.66 0.27 -5.64
CA LYS A 42 19.13 1.08 -6.73
C LYS A 42 19.12 0.23 -7.98
N ILE A 43 18.06 0.31 -8.76
CA ILE A 43 18.00 -0.39 -10.04
C ILE A 43 18.28 0.65 -11.12
N GLN A 44 19.35 0.44 -11.87
CA GLN A 44 19.65 1.30 -13.02
C GLN A 44 18.81 0.83 -14.19
N ALA A 45 17.99 1.73 -14.72
CA ALA A 45 17.29 1.45 -15.96
C ALA A 45 18.30 1.42 -17.11
N THR A 46 18.40 0.28 -17.81
CA THR A 46 19.15 0.23 -19.07
C THR A 46 18.48 1.20 -20.04
N ALA A 47 19.18 2.27 -20.39
CA ALA A 47 18.67 3.32 -21.26
C ALA A 47 18.12 2.69 -22.57
N GLY A 48 16.81 2.78 -22.80
CA GLY A 48 16.24 2.32 -24.07
C GLY A 48 14.77 1.92 -24.12
N LYS A 49 14.01 1.79 -23.02
CA LYS A 49 12.59 1.37 -23.11
C LYS A 49 11.64 2.29 -22.33
N LYS A 50 10.65 2.80 -23.07
CA LYS A 50 9.63 3.79 -22.66
C LYS A 50 8.81 3.32 -21.45
N ALA A 51 8.38 4.29 -20.65
CA ALA A 51 7.50 4.13 -19.50
C ALA A 51 6.17 3.43 -19.88
N GLY A 52 5.95 2.25 -19.31
CA GLY A 52 4.74 1.42 -19.49
C GLY A 52 5.10 -0.04 -19.22
N ALA A 53 4.76 -0.53 -18.02
CA ALA A 53 5.20 -1.81 -17.44
C ALA A 53 6.73 -1.97 -17.29
N ALA A 54 7.33 -1.23 -16.35
CA ALA A 54 8.65 -1.59 -15.86
C ALA A 54 8.50 -2.81 -14.95
N ILE A 55 8.89 -4.00 -15.42
CA ILE A 55 8.99 -5.18 -14.56
C ILE A 55 10.41 -5.19 -14.04
N VAL A 56 10.56 -4.85 -12.77
CA VAL A 56 11.83 -5.11 -12.09
C VAL A 56 11.87 -6.58 -11.73
N LYS A 57 12.88 -7.30 -12.20
CA LYS A 57 13.20 -8.66 -11.75
C LYS A 57 14.44 -8.57 -10.86
N LEU A 58 14.32 -8.93 -9.60
CA LEU A 58 15.48 -9.22 -8.76
C LEU A 58 15.80 -10.70 -8.86
N ASP A 59 17.01 -11.09 -9.24
CA ASP A 59 17.43 -12.50 -9.24
C ASP A 59 17.96 -12.95 -7.86
N SER A 60 18.16 -14.26 -7.71
CA SER A 60 18.59 -14.89 -6.47
C SER A 60 19.96 -14.47 -5.98
N THR A 61 20.86 -13.97 -6.84
CA THR A 61 22.17 -13.46 -6.40
C THR A 61 22.02 -12.15 -5.63
N VAL A 62 21.13 -11.26 -6.08
CA VAL A 62 20.84 -10.00 -5.37
C VAL A 62 20.08 -10.25 -4.09
N ILE A 63 19.15 -11.21 -4.09
CA ILE A 63 18.40 -11.60 -2.89
C ILE A 63 19.34 -12.27 -1.87
N SER A 64 20.21 -13.17 -2.31
CA SER A 64 21.18 -13.82 -1.42
C SER A 64 22.21 -12.85 -0.86
N ASP A 65 22.68 -11.87 -1.64
CA ASP A 65 23.53 -10.79 -1.13
C ASP A 65 22.80 -9.90 -0.13
N LEU A 66 21.51 -9.63 -0.38
CA LEU A 66 20.67 -8.88 0.54
C LEU A 66 20.49 -9.65 1.86
N VAL A 67 20.18 -10.95 1.81
CA VAL A 67 20.07 -11.88 2.96
C VAL A 67 21.39 -12.01 3.71
N ARG A 68 22.53 -12.15 3.01
CA ARG A 68 23.86 -12.22 3.63
C ARG A 68 24.19 -10.95 4.39
N LYS A 69 23.91 -9.79 3.78
CA LYS A 69 24.06 -8.49 4.44
C LYS A 69 23.07 -8.32 5.59
N VAL A 70 21.85 -8.89 5.54
CA VAL A 70 20.93 -8.96 6.69
C VAL A 70 21.60 -9.69 7.86
N LYS A 71 22.10 -10.92 7.63
CA LYS A 71 22.67 -11.75 8.69
C LYS A 71 23.89 -11.09 9.34
N GLN A 72 24.69 -10.39 8.55
CA GLN A 72 25.83 -9.61 9.05
C GLN A 72 25.37 -8.34 9.80
N ALA A 73 24.19 -7.83 9.48
CA ALA A 73 23.62 -6.62 10.03
C ALA A 73 22.63 -6.84 11.18
N GLU A 74 22.30 -8.08 11.57
CA GLU A 74 21.32 -8.37 12.63
C GLU A 74 21.73 -7.80 14.00
N ALA A 75 23.01 -7.46 14.17
CA ALA A 75 23.56 -6.72 15.31
C ALA A 75 23.33 -5.19 15.27
N ALA A 76 22.89 -4.63 14.14
CA ALA A 76 22.63 -3.21 13.92
C ALA A 76 21.18 -3.01 13.41
N ARG A 77 20.48 -1.96 13.85
CA ARG A 77 19.11 -1.67 13.38
C ARG A 77 19.12 -1.28 11.90
N VAL A 78 18.99 -2.26 11.01
CA VAL A 78 19.20 -2.09 9.57
C VAL A 78 17.90 -2.24 8.80
N GLU A 79 17.52 -1.17 8.10
CA GLU A 79 16.44 -1.18 7.11
C GLU A 79 17.01 -1.47 5.72
N GLN A 80 16.35 -2.37 4.98
CA GLN A 80 16.79 -2.75 3.64
C GLN A 80 15.84 -2.24 2.58
N LYS A 81 16.32 -1.29 1.76
CA LYS A 81 15.50 -0.56 0.82
C LYS A 81 15.80 -0.96 -0.62
N LEU A 82 14.80 -1.52 -1.28
CA LEU A 82 14.78 -1.70 -2.72
C LEU A 82 14.10 -0.48 -3.35
N ASN A 83 14.75 0.20 -4.28
CA ASN A 83 14.11 1.29 -5.04
C ASN A 83 14.11 0.97 -6.53
N THR A 84 12.91 0.82 -7.10
CA THR A 84 12.70 0.39 -8.49
C THR A 84 12.32 1.53 -9.43
N GLY A 85 12.19 2.75 -8.92
CA GLY A 85 11.63 3.89 -9.66
C GLY A 85 10.09 3.87 -9.75
N ILE A 86 9.45 2.70 -9.67
CA ILE A 86 7.98 2.57 -9.54
C ILE A 86 7.56 2.71 -8.07
N ALA A 87 8.28 2.03 -7.19
CA ALA A 87 8.06 2.04 -5.75
C ALA A 87 9.38 1.75 -5.03
N ALA A 88 9.43 2.11 -3.76
CA ALA A 88 10.44 1.62 -2.85
C ALA A 88 9.83 0.62 -1.85
N ILE A 89 10.52 -0.49 -1.63
CA ILE A 89 10.16 -1.50 -0.63
C ILE A 89 11.23 -1.51 0.43
N THR A 90 10.84 -1.34 1.69
CA THR A 90 11.72 -1.55 2.83
C THR A 90 11.34 -2.86 3.52
N PHE A 91 12.27 -3.81 3.52
CA PHE A 91 12.11 -5.09 4.20
C PHE A 91 12.74 -5.06 5.59
N THR A 92 12.12 -5.79 6.53
CA THR A 92 12.76 -6.15 7.80
C THR A 92 13.70 -7.34 7.59
N SER A 93 14.68 -7.50 8.49
CA SER A 93 15.60 -8.65 8.46
C SER A 93 14.85 -9.99 8.42
N LYS A 94 13.77 -10.11 9.20
CA LYS A 94 12.92 -11.30 9.27
C LYS A 94 12.13 -11.54 7.99
N ALA A 95 11.58 -10.49 7.36
CA ALA A 95 10.90 -10.61 6.07
C ALA A 95 11.85 -11.11 4.97
N VAL A 96 13.10 -10.61 4.96
CA VAL A 96 14.13 -11.07 4.01
C VAL A 96 14.56 -12.52 4.30
N ALA A 97 14.67 -12.92 5.57
CA ALA A 97 14.95 -14.30 5.92
C ALA A 97 13.82 -15.26 5.48
N ALA A 98 12.55 -14.85 5.59
CA ALA A 98 11.41 -15.61 5.10
C ALA A 98 11.48 -15.86 3.58
N ILE A 99 11.91 -14.86 2.81
CA ILE A 99 12.13 -14.99 1.36
C ILE A 99 13.36 -15.86 1.06
N GLY A 100 14.47 -15.67 1.79
CA GLY A 100 15.73 -16.38 1.56
C GLY A 100 15.68 -17.87 1.87
N ASN A 101 14.85 -18.30 2.82
CA ASN A 101 14.61 -19.72 3.10
C ASN A 101 13.73 -20.40 2.03
N ALA A 102 13.04 -19.63 1.19
CA ALA A 102 12.04 -20.15 0.27
C ALA A 102 12.58 -20.58 -1.11
N ALA A 103 13.73 -20.08 -1.61
CA ALA A 103 14.35 -20.64 -2.82
C ALA A 103 15.76 -20.10 -3.16
N GLU A 104 16.56 -20.98 -3.78
CA GLU A 104 17.79 -20.66 -4.54
C GLU A 104 17.52 -19.81 -5.82
N ASP A 105 16.25 -19.67 -6.23
CA ASP A 105 15.79 -18.94 -7.43
C ASP A 105 14.62 -17.96 -7.12
N SER A 106 14.78 -17.15 -6.08
CA SER A 106 13.74 -16.15 -5.75
C SER A 106 13.72 -15.00 -6.76
N THR A 107 12.52 -14.52 -7.11
CA THR A 107 12.29 -13.36 -7.98
C THR A 107 11.29 -12.41 -7.35
N ILE A 108 11.66 -11.14 -7.19
CA ILE A 108 10.71 -10.07 -6.83
C ILE A 108 10.31 -9.34 -8.10
N ARG A 109 9.00 -9.15 -8.31
CA ARG A 109 8.40 -8.35 -9.38
C ARG A 109 7.61 -7.18 -8.82
N ILE A 110 7.75 -6.04 -9.48
CA ILE A 110 6.94 -4.84 -9.23
C ILE A 110 6.48 -4.36 -10.60
N LYS A 111 5.16 -4.29 -10.81
CA LYS A 111 4.57 -3.90 -12.10
C LYS A 111 3.54 -2.80 -11.88
N LYS A 112 3.66 -1.70 -12.63
CA LYS A 112 2.56 -0.73 -12.73
C LYS A 112 1.45 -1.33 -13.60
N LEU A 113 0.25 -1.47 -13.04
CA LEU A 113 -0.92 -2.00 -13.73
C LEU A 113 -1.76 -0.87 -14.34
N ALA A 114 -2.40 -1.16 -15.47
CA ALA A 114 -3.41 -0.30 -16.05
C ALA A 114 -4.71 -0.43 -15.24
N LEU A 115 -5.34 0.67 -14.87
CA LEU A 115 -6.53 0.65 -14.02
C LEU A 115 -7.70 -0.18 -14.58
N LEU A 116 -7.77 -0.34 -15.91
CA LEU A 116 -8.76 -1.18 -16.59
C LEU A 116 -8.61 -2.68 -16.28
N SER A 117 -7.50 -3.11 -15.68
CA SER A 117 -7.33 -4.49 -15.20
C SER A 117 -8.07 -4.75 -13.88
N LEU A 118 -8.59 -3.72 -13.21
CA LEU A 118 -9.40 -3.85 -12.01
C LEU A 118 -10.91 -3.85 -12.35
N PRO A 119 -11.75 -4.55 -11.56
CA PRO A 119 -13.20 -4.55 -11.77
C PRO A 119 -13.81 -3.14 -11.68
N ASP A 120 -14.91 -2.91 -12.40
CA ASP A 120 -15.60 -1.61 -12.52
C ASP A 120 -15.90 -0.96 -11.17
N LYS A 121 -16.34 -1.76 -10.20
CA LYS A 121 -16.63 -1.33 -8.83
C LYS A 121 -15.41 -0.74 -8.11
N ALA A 122 -14.20 -1.23 -8.41
CA ALA A 122 -12.96 -0.69 -7.86
C ALA A 122 -12.57 0.64 -8.53
N ARG A 123 -12.89 0.83 -9.81
CA ARG A 123 -12.42 1.97 -10.60
C ARG A 123 -13.01 3.32 -10.18
N SER A 124 -14.25 3.35 -9.66
CA SER A 124 -14.91 4.61 -9.26
C SER A 124 -14.17 5.38 -8.17
N ASN A 125 -13.56 4.67 -7.21
CA ASN A 125 -12.85 5.28 -6.07
C ASN A 125 -11.36 5.55 -6.38
N LEU A 126 -10.84 4.97 -7.47
CA LEU A 126 -9.42 5.03 -7.84
C LEU A 126 -9.12 6.12 -8.88
N GLY A 127 -10.07 6.49 -9.74
CA GLY A 127 -9.89 7.56 -10.72
C GLY A 127 -8.92 7.18 -11.83
N ASP A 128 -7.74 7.79 -11.89
CA ASP A 128 -6.62 7.48 -12.79
C ASP A 128 -5.31 7.23 -12.01
N ARG A 129 -5.44 7.04 -10.69
CA ARG A 129 -4.31 6.91 -9.77
C ARG A 129 -3.54 5.61 -10.02
N PRO A 130 -2.25 5.55 -9.61
CA PRO A 130 -1.43 4.38 -9.87
C PRO A 130 -1.97 3.12 -9.19
N VAL A 131 -1.94 2.02 -9.95
CA VAL A 131 -2.08 0.65 -9.44
C VAL A 131 -0.73 -0.02 -9.61
N VAL A 132 -0.25 -0.66 -8.55
CA VAL A 132 1.04 -1.34 -8.51
C VAL A 132 0.84 -2.77 -8.01
N ASP A 133 1.18 -3.73 -8.86
CA ASP A 133 1.34 -5.14 -8.51
C ASP A 133 2.70 -5.34 -7.87
N PHE A 134 2.70 -5.99 -6.71
CA PHE A 134 3.88 -6.52 -6.07
C PHE A 134 3.71 -8.04 -6.04
N SER A 135 4.71 -8.78 -6.48
CA SER A 135 4.73 -10.24 -6.40
C SER A 135 6.14 -10.75 -6.11
N VAL A 136 6.23 -11.86 -5.38
CA VAL A 136 7.49 -12.57 -5.12
C VAL A 136 7.27 -14.02 -5.49
N THR A 137 8.21 -14.62 -6.21
CA THR A 137 8.23 -16.05 -6.47
C THR A 137 9.51 -16.67 -5.93
N ALA A 138 9.43 -17.92 -5.49
CA ALA A 138 10.55 -18.77 -5.11
C ALA A 138 10.55 -19.94 -6.11
N GLY A 139 11.42 -19.88 -7.13
CA GLY A 139 11.28 -20.74 -8.31
C GLY A 139 9.92 -20.50 -8.99
N ASN A 140 9.08 -21.53 -9.04
CA ASN A 140 7.73 -21.47 -9.62
C ASN A 140 6.62 -21.19 -8.59
N ALA A 141 6.93 -21.18 -7.29
CA ALA A 141 5.94 -20.94 -6.25
C ALA A 141 5.80 -19.44 -5.95
N GLU A 142 4.58 -18.92 -5.82
CA GLU A 142 4.34 -17.56 -5.37
C GLU A 142 4.42 -17.46 -3.84
N ILE A 143 5.19 -16.49 -3.34
CA ILE A 143 5.25 -16.16 -1.91
C ILE A 143 4.18 -15.10 -1.64
N THR A 144 3.05 -15.57 -1.11
CA THR A 144 1.89 -14.71 -0.85
C THR A 144 1.84 -14.15 0.57
N ALA A 145 2.79 -14.50 1.45
CA ALA A 145 2.87 -13.94 2.81
C ALA A 145 4.29 -14.02 3.38
N PHE A 146 4.64 -13.08 4.25
CA PHE A 146 5.95 -13.02 4.92
C PHE A 146 5.91 -13.55 6.36
N ASN A 147 5.17 -14.64 6.64
CA ASN A 147 4.99 -15.20 7.99
C ASN A 147 4.53 -14.17 9.04
N GLY A 148 3.68 -13.22 8.64
CA GLY A 148 3.19 -12.15 9.52
C GLY A 148 4.16 -10.97 9.69
N GLU A 149 5.34 -11.02 9.07
CA GLU A 149 6.25 -9.88 9.03
C GLU A 149 5.72 -8.78 8.12
N ILE A 150 5.99 -7.52 8.50
CA ILE A 150 5.51 -6.35 7.79
C ILE A 150 6.64 -5.80 6.92
N VAL A 151 6.32 -5.49 5.66
CA VAL A 151 7.14 -4.69 4.75
C VAL A 151 6.55 -3.29 4.60
N LYS A 152 7.40 -2.27 4.45
CA LYS A 152 6.97 -0.90 4.17
C LYS A 152 7.08 -0.65 2.67
N ILE A 153 6.04 -0.08 2.08
CA ILE A 153 6.02 0.30 0.67
C ILE A 153 5.89 1.82 0.58
N SER A 154 6.60 2.41 -0.39
CA SER A 154 6.58 3.85 -0.65
C SER A 154 6.46 4.08 -2.16
N VAL A 155 5.33 4.65 -2.59
CA VAL A 155 5.03 4.90 -4.00
C VAL A 155 5.09 6.40 -4.27
N PRO A 156 5.94 6.89 -5.19
CA PRO A 156 5.94 8.29 -5.60
C PRO A 156 4.57 8.71 -6.12
N TYR A 157 4.06 9.84 -5.63
CA TYR A 157 2.76 10.34 -6.05
C TYR A 157 2.70 11.86 -5.90
N THR A 158 2.18 12.53 -6.93
CA THR A 158 1.88 13.96 -6.88
C THR A 158 0.36 14.12 -6.85
N PRO A 159 -0.21 14.59 -5.72
CA PRO A 159 -1.64 14.83 -5.63
C PRO A 159 -2.11 15.83 -6.69
N LYS A 160 -3.32 15.62 -7.19
CA LYS A 160 -3.98 16.58 -8.07
C LYS A 160 -4.43 17.80 -7.28
N ALA A 161 -4.68 18.91 -7.98
CA ALA A 161 -5.11 20.17 -7.36
C ALA A 161 -6.37 20.04 -6.49
N ASN A 162 -7.27 19.10 -6.81
CA ASN A 162 -8.50 18.85 -6.07
C ASN A 162 -8.36 17.75 -4.98
N GLU A 163 -7.17 17.23 -4.74
CA GLU A 163 -6.92 16.17 -3.76
C GLU A 163 -6.31 16.72 -2.48
N LYS A 164 -6.99 16.47 -1.36
CA LYS A 164 -6.42 16.69 -0.04
C LYS A 164 -5.52 15.54 0.39
N SER A 165 -4.31 15.86 0.84
CA SER A 165 -3.32 14.90 1.35
C SER A 165 -3.86 13.89 2.37
N LYS A 166 -4.75 14.33 3.28
CA LYS A 166 -5.30 13.46 4.34
C LYS A 166 -6.32 12.44 3.82
N ALA A 167 -6.95 12.72 2.68
CA ALA A 167 -7.93 11.86 2.02
C ALA A 167 -7.31 10.91 0.99
N ILE A 168 -5.99 10.97 0.77
CA ILE A 168 -5.27 9.98 -0.03
C ILE A 168 -5.12 8.70 0.81
N VAL A 169 -5.57 7.59 0.23
CA VAL A 169 -5.63 6.27 0.87
C VAL A 169 -5.01 5.21 -0.03
N VAL A 170 -4.76 4.03 0.54
CA VAL A 170 -4.27 2.86 -0.18
C VAL A 170 -5.30 1.76 -0.06
N TYR A 171 -5.60 1.10 -1.17
CA TYR A 171 -6.41 -0.11 -1.22
C TYR A 171 -5.55 -1.28 -1.66
N TYR A 172 -5.80 -2.48 -1.12
CA TYR A 172 -5.42 -3.73 -1.76
C TYR A 172 -6.65 -4.33 -2.44
N SER A 173 -6.46 -4.95 -3.60
CA SER A 173 -7.52 -5.71 -4.27
C SER A 173 -7.37 -7.19 -3.92
N ASP A 174 -8.41 -7.78 -3.33
CA ASP A 174 -8.43 -9.23 -3.09
C ASP A 174 -8.63 -10.03 -4.39
N GLN A 175 -8.57 -11.37 -4.28
CA GLN A 175 -8.75 -12.30 -5.41
C GLN A 175 -10.15 -12.21 -6.05
N THR A 176 -11.13 -11.65 -5.34
CA THR A 176 -12.49 -11.41 -5.83
C THR A 176 -12.66 -10.01 -6.42
N GLY A 177 -11.60 -9.19 -6.37
CA GLY A 177 -11.57 -7.85 -6.92
C GLY A 177 -12.20 -6.78 -6.01
N ASN A 178 -12.46 -7.10 -4.74
CA ASN A 178 -12.92 -6.11 -3.77
C ASN A 178 -11.73 -5.31 -3.23
N LEU A 179 -11.93 -3.99 -3.10
CA LEU A 179 -10.95 -3.10 -2.51
C LEU A 179 -11.07 -3.11 -0.99
N GLN A 180 -9.95 -3.38 -0.34
CA GLN A 180 -9.81 -3.38 1.10
C GLN A 180 -8.82 -2.29 1.48
N LEU A 181 -9.19 -1.46 2.45
CA LEU A 181 -8.35 -0.36 2.85
C LEU A 181 -7.11 -0.86 3.59
N VAL A 182 -5.96 -0.31 3.22
CA VAL A 182 -4.66 -0.62 3.83
C VAL A 182 -4.21 0.57 4.66
N ASN A 183 -3.60 0.29 5.81
CA ASN A 183 -3.03 1.34 6.63
C ASN A 183 -1.82 1.98 5.92
N GLY A 184 -2.03 3.21 5.48
CA GLY A 184 -1.04 4.02 4.78
C GLY A 184 -1.57 5.42 4.53
N GLY A 185 -0.72 6.29 3.99
CA GLY A 185 -1.08 7.67 3.70
C GLY A 185 -0.02 8.44 2.95
N TYR A 186 -0.41 9.62 2.49
CA TYR A 186 0.47 10.52 1.79
C TYR A 186 1.37 11.29 2.75
N ASP A 187 2.67 11.24 2.49
CA ASP A 187 3.71 12.05 3.09
C ASP A 187 4.06 13.19 2.12
N ALA A 188 3.64 14.40 2.48
CA ALA A 188 3.84 15.58 1.66
C ALA A 188 5.31 16.03 1.59
N ALA A 189 6.11 15.75 2.62
CA ALA A 189 7.52 16.13 2.63
C ALA A 189 8.34 15.20 1.71
N ALA A 190 7.95 13.93 1.63
CA ALA A 190 8.60 12.94 0.78
C ALA A 190 7.99 12.79 -0.62
N GLU A 191 6.86 13.45 -0.89
CA GLU A 191 6.02 13.33 -2.10
C GLU A 191 5.67 11.87 -2.44
N LYS A 192 5.32 11.11 -1.41
CA LYS A 192 5.11 9.65 -1.51
C LYS A 192 3.90 9.20 -0.71
N VAL A 193 3.24 8.16 -1.21
CA VAL A 193 2.28 7.39 -0.42
C VAL A 193 3.01 6.21 0.23
N ASN A 194 2.99 6.19 1.56
CA ASN A 194 3.64 5.17 2.37
C ASN A 194 2.58 4.25 2.98
N PHE A 195 2.78 2.94 2.92
CA PHE A 195 1.91 1.96 3.55
C PHE A 195 2.67 0.73 4.04
N GLN A 196 2.02 -0.06 4.88
CA GLN A 196 2.58 -1.28 5.46
C GLN A 196 1.73 -2.47 5.06
N THR A 197 2.36 -3.61 4.75
CA THR A 197 1.65 -4.84 4.43
C THR A 197 2.44 -6.08 4.86
N SER A 198 1.76 -7.19 5.08
CA SER A 198 2.35 -8.51 5.37
C SER A 198 2.34 -9.45 4.16
N HIS A 199 1.80 -9.01 3.03
CA HIS A 199 1.72 -9.79 1.80
C HIS A 199 1.85 -8.92 0.55
N PHE A 200 2.25 -9.56 -0.54
CA PHE A 200 2.28 -8.95 -1.86
C PHE A 200 0.98 -9.22 -2.61
N SER A 201 0.55 -8.23 -3.38
CA SER A 201 -0.75 -8.17 -4.06
C SER A 201 -0.79 -6.92 -4.97
N ASN A 202 -1.96 -6.65 -5.53
CA ASN A 202 -2.28 -5.42 -6.22
C ASN A 202 -2.66 -4.33 -5.21
N TYR A 203 -1.91 -3.23 -5.20
CA TYR A 203 -2.21 -2.06 -4.39
C TYR A 203 -2.55 -0.88 -5.30
N ALA A 204 -3.60 -0.15 -4.93
CA ALA A 204 -4.06 1.01 -5.68
C ALA A 204 -4.11 2.23 -4.76
N LEU A 205 -3.62 3.37 -5.27
CA LEU A 205 -3.80 4.64 -4.60
C LEU A 205 -5.23 5.12 -4.85
N GLY A 206 -5.90 5.59 -3.81
CA GLY A 206 -7.27 6.08 -3.87
C GLY A 206 -7.41 7.46 -3.24
N TYR A 207 -8.59 8.05 -3.43
CA TYR A 207 -8.99 9.29 -2.78
C TYR A 207 -10.38 9.11 -2.19
N ASN A 208 -10.46 9.23 -0.87
CA ASN A 208 -11.69 9.09 -0.12
C ASN A 208 -11.83 10.26 0.85
N GLU A 209 -12.44 11.35 0.38
CA GLU A 209 -12.70 12.52 1.21
C GLU A 209 -14.07 12.40 1.87
N ILE A 210 -14.06 12.31 3.21
CA ILE A 210 -15.27 12.39 4.03
C ILE A 210 -15.32 13.77 4.66
N LYS A 211 -16.42 14.49 4.45
CA LYS A 211 -16.64 15.84 5.00
C LYS A 211 -17.77 15.81 6.01
N PHE A 212 -17.53 16.45 7.15
CA PHE A 212 -18.54 16.69 8.16
C PHE A 212 -18.79 18.20 8.30
N ASN A 213 -20.06 18.59 8.40
CA ASN A 213 -20.49 19.98 8.44
C ASN A 213 -20.07 20.68 9.74
N ASP A 214 -19.91 19.92 10.82
CA ASP A 214 -19.53 20.37 12.16
C ASP A 214 -18.02 20.29 12.43
N VAL A 215 -17.22 19.94 11.41
CA VAL A 215 -15.76 19.90 11.48
C VAL A 215 -15.19 21.02 10.62
N ALA A 216 -15.11 22.21 11.23
CA ALA A 216 -14.58 23.38 10.55
C ALA A 216 -13.06 23.23 10.26
N PRO A 217 -12.58 23.63 9.07
CA PRO A 217 -11.15 23.68 8.79
C PRO A 217 -10.42 24.57 9.78
N GLY A 218 -9.23 24.15 10.23
CA GLY A 218 -8.41 24.91 11.17
C GLY A 218 -8.66 24.58 12.64
N ASN A 219 -9.76 23.90 12.98
CA ASN A 219 -9.92 23.32 14.30
C ASN A 219 -8.82 22.29 14.55
N TRP A 220 -8.32 22.20 15.79
CA TRP A 220 -7.19 21.34 16.16
C TRP A 220 -7.42 19.87 15.80
N TYR A 221 -8.67 19.40 15.81
CA TYR A 221 -9.04 18.03 15.45
C TYR A 221 -9.32 17.81 13.96
N SER A 222 -9.52 18.87 13.16
CA SER A 222 -10.02 18.77 11.78
C SER A 222 -9.17 17.83 10.91
N GLY A 223 -7.86 18.03 10.92
CA GLY A 223 -6.93 17.18 10.16
C GLY A 223 -6.87 15.72 10.64
N ALA A 224 -7.13 15.47 11.93
CA ALA A 224 -7.17 14.11 12.48
C ALA A 224 -8.46 13.40 12.08
N VAL A 225 -9.60 14.11 12.15
CA VAL A 225 -10.91 13.60 11.70
C VAL A 225 -10.87 13.29 10.21
N ASP A 226 -10.39 14.21 9.37
CA ASP A 226 -10.25 14.00 7.92
C ASP A 226 -9.40 12.75 7.61
N TYR A 227 -8.27 12.59 8.31
CA TYR A 227 -7.37 11.46 8.11
C TYR A 227 -7.99 10.12 8.49
N LEU A 228 -8.64 10.05 9.65
CA LEU A 228 -9.22 8.82 10.17
C LEU A 228 -10.52 8.45 9.45
N ALA A 229 -11.34 9.43 9.08
CA ALA A 229 -12.59 9.21 8.37
C ALA A 229 -12.34 8.74 6.93
N ALA A 230 -11.34 9.31 6.24
CA ALA A 230 -10.90 8.82 4.93
C ALA A 230 -10.50 7.34 4.96
N ARG A 231 -10.03 6.85 6.12
CA ARG A 231 -9.61 5.46 6.35
C ARG A 231 -10.70 4.61 7.01
N GLU A 232 -11.92 5.13 7.09
CA GLU A 232 -13.05 4.49 7.75
C GLU A 232 -12.77 4.06 9.20
N VAL A 233 -11.71 4.59 9.83
CA VAL A 233 -11.33 4.26 11.21
C VAL A 233 -12.33 4.86 12.16
N VAL A 234 -12.74 6.11 11.90
CA VAL A 234 -13.82 6.76 12.61
C VAL A 234 -14.98 7.00 11.65
N LYS A 235 -16.20 6.99 12.18
CA LYS A 235 -17.42 7.34 11.46
C LYS A 235 -18.14 8.43 12.25
N GLY A 236 -18.79 9.34 11.54
CA GLY A 236 -19.66 10.32 12.18
C GLY A 236 -20.94 9.68 12.71
N VAL A 237 -21.64 10.41 13.58
CA VAL A 237 -22.97 10.04 14.06
C VAL A 237 -24.02 10.04 12.94
N SER A 238 -23.73 10.73 11.83
CA SER A 238 -24.47 10.64 10.58
C SER A 238 -23.53 10.82 9.38
N SER A 239 -24.06 10.78 8.16
CA SER A 239 -23.28 10.99 6.93
C SER A 239 -22.58 12.35 6.85
N TYR A 240 -23.06 13.36 7.59
CA TYR A 240 -22.57 14.74 7.50
C TYR A 240 -22.22 15.36 8.85
N VAL A 241 -22.34 14.62 9.95
CA VAL A 241 -22.08 15.13 11.31
C VAL A 241 -21.13 14.17 12.03
N PHE A 242 -20.01 14.69 12.52
CA PHE A 242 -19.04 13.91 13.28
C PHE A 242 -19.36 13.88 14.79
N ALA A 243 -19.81 15.02 15.33
CA ALA A 243 -19.96 15.34 16.74
C ALA A 243 -18.62 15.33 17.51
N PRO A 244 -17.68 16.26 17.22
CA PRO A 244 -16.32 16.25 17.80
C PRO A 244 -16.28 16.41 19.32
N GLU A 245 -17.30 17.06 19.91
CA GLU A 245 -17.41 17.27 21.35
C GLU A 245 -18.18 16.14 22.06
N ALA A 246 -18.66 15.14 21.32
CA ALA A 246 -19.34 14.00 21.93
C ALA A 246 -18.35 13.11 22.69
N GLN A 247 -18.82 12.52 23.79
CA GLN A 247 -18.01 11.56 24.54
C GLN A 247 -17.79 10.29 23.70
N VAL A 248 -16.52 9.90 23.56
CA VAL A 248 -16.13 8.64 22.93
C VAL A 248 -16.24 7.51 23.94
N LYS A 249 -16.99 6.44 23.61
CA LYS A 249 -17.06 5.25 24.47
C LYS A 249 -15.74 4.51 24.46
N ARG A 250 -15.37 3.88 25.58
CA ARG A 250 -14.12 3.11 25.71
C ARG A 250 -14.04 1.97 24.69
N ALA A 251 -15.18 1.32 24.43
CA ALA A 251 -15.29 0.26 23.44
C ALA A 251 -15.02 0.75 22.01
N ASP A 252 -15.63 1.89 21.63
CA ASP A 252 -15.43 2.50 20.31
C ASP A 252 -13.98 2.94 20.11
N PHE A 253 -13.36 3.50 21.15
CA PHE A 253 -11.95 3.87 21.14
C PHE A 253 -11.04 2.65 20.90
N LEU A 254 -11.25 1.57 21.66
CA LEU A 254 -10.47 0.35 21.50
C LEU A 254 -10.69 -0.30 20.12
N TYR A 255 -11.94 -0.34 19.65
CA TYR A 255 -12.28 -0.84 18.32
C TYR A 255 -11.54 -0.07 17.23
N ASN A 256 -11.55 1.27 17.28
CA ASN A 256 -10.87 2.12 16.31
C ASN A 256 -9.34 1.90 16.32
N ILE A 257 -8.72 1.72 17.50
CA ILE A 257 -7.30 1.36 17.61
C ILE A 257 -7.04 0.00 16.98
N MET A 258 -7.81 -1.02 17.33
CA MET A 258 -7.62 -2.37 16.81
C MET A 258 -7.84 -2.44 15.30
N LYS A 259 -8.81 -1.68 14.77
CA LYS A 259 -9.03 -1.49 13.34
C LYS A 259 -7.81 -0.87 12.67
N GLN A 260 -7.28 0.23 13.22
CA GLN A 260 -6.11 0.91 12.67
C GLN A 260 -4.84 0.06 12.72
N LEU A 261 -4.72 -0.84 13.71
CA LEU A 261 -3.63 -1.81 13.82
C LEU A 261 -3.83 -3.06 12.95
N ASN A 262 -4.95 -3.18 12.23
CA ASN A 262 -5.35 -4.38 11.50
C ASN A 262 -5.32 -5.64 12.38
N ARG A 263 -5.82 -5.51 13.62
CA ARG A 263 -5.85 -6.55 14.67
C ARG A 263 -7.25 -6.82 15.20
N LEU A 264 -8.28 -6.48 14.43
CA LEU A 264 -9.64 -6.87 14.82
C LEU A 264 -9.70 -8.40 14.89
N PRO A 265 -10.25 -8.98 15.97
CA PRO A 265 -10.39 -10.44 16.07
C PRO A 265 -11.29 -10.91 14.94
N ASP A 266 -10.92 -11.99 14.26
CA ASP A 266 -11.80 -12.66 13.32
C ASP A 266 -13.12 -12.98 14.05
N GLY A 267 -14.25 -12.57 13.49
CA GLY A 267 -15.57 -12.67 14.13
C GLY A 267 -16.10 -14.10 14.30
N SER A 268 -15.23 -15.10 14.46
CA SER A 268 -15.52 -16.53 14.52
C SER A 268 -16.43 -16.97 15.66
N ASN A 269 -16.79 -16.06 16.58
CA ASN A 269 -17.79 -16.31 17.63
C ASN A 269 -19.14 -15.59 17.41
N GLY A 270 -19.38 -14.93 16.28
CA GLY A 270 -20.68 -14.36 15.92
C GLY A 270 -21.23 -13.27 16.86
N GLN A 271 -20.41 -12.77 17.79
CA GLN A 271 -20.79 -11.66 18.68
C GLN A 271 -20.51 -10.33 17.99
N SER A 272 -21.55 -9.51 17.82
CA SER A 272 -21.35 -8.13 17.36
C SER A 272 -20.52 -7.34 18.37
N TYR A 273 -19.61 -6.50 17.89
CA TYR A 273 -18.83 -5.57 18.71
C TYR A 273 -19.73 -4.56 19.46
N ASP A 274 -21.01 -4.46 19.09
CA ASP A 274 -22.03 -3.66 19.78
C ASP A 274 -22.38 -4.17 21.19
N SER A 275 -21.93 -5.37 21.57
CA SER A 275 -22.23 -5.98 22.87
C SER A 275 -21.41 -5.42 24.04
N PHE A 276 -20.38 -4.60 23.77
CA PHE A 276 -19.58 -3.96 24.81
C PHE A 276 -20.35 -2.82 25.48
N LYS A 277 -20.70 -3.01 26.75
CA LYS A 277 -21.27 -1.94 27.60
C LYS A 277 -20.14 -1.14 28.25
N ASP A 278 -20.20 0.18 28.12
CA ASP A 278 -19.24 1.05 28.81
C ASP A 278 -19.53 1.07 30.32
N VAL A 279 -18.48 1.21 31.12
CA VAL A 279 -18.62 1.37 32.58
C VAL A 279 -18.98 2.81 32.90
N SER A 280 -19.93 3.01 33.82
CA SER A 280 -20.32 4.33 34.31
C SER A 280 -19.09 5.14 34.75
N ALA A 281 -19.15 6.46 34.57
CA ALA A 281 -18.12 7.35 35.10
C ALA A 281 -17.88 7.04 36.59
N VAL A 282 -16.62 6.83 36.96
CA VAL A 282 -16.23 6.78 38.37
C VAL A 282 -16.27 8.24 38.84
N ALA A 283 -17.13 8.53 39.82
CA ALA A 283 -17.30 9.84 40.42
C ALA A 283 -16.05 10.28 41.21
#